data_AF-A0A7S2QUF4-F1
#
_entry.id   AF-A0A7S2QUF4-F1
#
_cell.length_a   1.000
_cell.length_b   1.000
_cell.length_c   1.000
_cell.angle_alpha   90.00
_cell.angle_beta   90.00
_cell.angle_gamma   90.00
#
_symmetry.space_group_name_H-M   'P 1'
#
loop_
_entity.id
_entity.type
_entity.pdbx_description
1 polymer ?
#
loop_
_entity_poly.entity_id
_entity_poly.type
_entity_poly.pdbx_seq_one_letter_code
_entity_poly.pdbx_strand_id
1 'polypeptide(L)'
;RQGERGGLIHGLVAAAQGDSVYCLGWTPAEGGLLGTAGVERAIVMLEPKKWHTLCKWSGAVKYPITYLSFSEANPRWVWVQGPLVDLLCRCLGDLLCRV
;
A
#
# COMPACT_ATOMS: atom_id res chain seq x y z
N ARG A 1 -4.81 4.61 -28.39
CA ARG A 1 -6.04 3.92 -28.84
C ARG A 1 -6.83 3.56 -27.58
N GLN A 2 -8.01 4.14 -27.42
CA GLN A 2 -8.97 3.81 -26.36
C GLN A 2 -10.00 2.90 -27.02
N GLY A 3 -10.00 1.60 -26.70
CA GLY A 3 -10.82 0.62 -27.42
C GLY A 3 -10.38 -0.84 -27.29
N GLU A 4 -9.24 -1.14 -26.70
CA GLU A 4 -8.87 -2.53 -26.40
C GLU A 4 -9.50 -2.95 -25.08
N ARG A 5 -10.36 -3.98 -25.15
CA ARG A 5 -11.05 -4.56 -23.99
C ARG A 5 -10.02 -5.21 -23.06
N GLY A 6 -9.61 -4.51 -22.00
CA GLY A 6 -8.97 -5.10 -20.82
C GLY A 6 -7.51 -5.52 -20.96
N GLY A 7 -6.68 -4.74 -21.64
CA GLY A 7 -5.22 -4.97 -21.70
C GLY A 7 -4.45 -4.43 -20.49
N LEU A 8 -3.24 -4.94 -20.26
CA LEU A 8 -2.28 -4.37 -19.30
C LEU A 8 -1.84 -2.98 -19.79
N ILE A 9 -2.19 -1.95 -19.03
CA ILE A 9 -1.83 -0.56 -19.38
C ILE A 9 -0.39 -0.25 -18.94
N HIS A 10 0.00 -0.68 -17.75
CA HIS A 10 1.33 -0.45 -17.19
C HIS A 10 1.64 -1.45 -16.07
N GLY A 11 2.93 -1.75 -15.87
CA GLY A 11 3.42 -2.49 -14.72
C GLY A 11 4.10 -1.55 -13.74
N LEU A 12 3.74 -1.61 -12.45
CA LEU A 12 4.40 -0.86 -11.39
C LEU A 12 5.16 -1.81 -10.48
N VAL A 13 6.37 -1.39 -10.09
CA VAL A 13 7.21 -2.13 -9.15
C VAL A 13 6.80 -1.74 -7.73
N ALA A 14 6.07 -2.64 -7.08
CA ALA A 14 5.51 -2.45 -5.74
C ALA A 14 6.39 -2.98 -4.60
N ALA A 15 7.44 -3.73 -4.92
CA ALA A 15 8.39 -4.30 -3.97
C ALA A 15 9.76 -4.47 -4.64
N ALA A 16 10.82 -4.70 -3.85
CA ALA A 16 12.13 -5.02 -4.38
C ALA A 16 12.11 -6.29 -5.26
N GLN A 17 13.09 -6.44 -6.14
CA GLN A 17 13.13 -7.59 -7.03
C GLN A 17 13.30 -8.89 -6.21
N GLY A 18 12.36 -9.83 -6.38
CA GLY A 18 12.32 -11.09 -5.64
C GLY A 18 11.45 -11.05 -4.39
N ASP A 19 11.02 -9.88 -3.93
CA ASP A 19 10.10 -9.75 -2.81
C ASP A 19 8.65 -10.01 -3.23
N SER A 20 7.94 -10.79 -2.42
CA SER A 20 6.53 -11.10 -2.65
C SER A 20 5.62 -10.05 -2.03
N VAL A 21 4.65 -9.59 -2.83
CA VAL A 21 3.52 -8.78 -2.37
C VAL A 21 2.42 -9.72 -1.90
N TYR A 22 1.89 -9.49 -0.70
CA TYR A 22 0.84 -10.34 -0.11
C TYR A 22 -0.53 -9.68 -0.16
N CYS A 23 -0.58 -8.35 -0.03
CA CYS A 23 -1.83 -7.62 0.04
C CYS A 23 -1.75 -6.29 -0.70
N LEU A 24 -2.92 -5.86 -1.15
CA LEU A 24 -3.14 -4.56 -1.78
C LEU A 24 -4.44 -3.97 -1.24
N GLY A 25 -4.52 -2.65 -1.18
CA GLY A 25 -5.69 -1.91 -0.74
C GLY A 25 -5.84 -0.62 -1.53
N TRP A 26 -7.08 -0.21 -1.74
CA TRP A 26 -7.41 1.03 -2.42
C TRP A 26 -7.86 2.08 -1.40
N THR A 27 -7.43 3.33 -1.61
CA THR A 27 -7.97 4.47 -0.86
C THR A 27 -8.40 5.58 -1.82
N PRO A 28 -9.58 6.19 -1.61
CA PRO A 28 -9.98 7.38 -2.36
C PRO A 28 -9.19 8.65 -1.98
N ALA A 29 -8.30 8.58 -0.98
CA ALA A 29 -7.45 9.71 -0.59
C ALA A 29 -6.65 10.28 -1.77
N GLU A 30 -6.46 11.60 -1.79
CA GLU A 30 -5.63 12.31 -2.78
C GLU A 30 -5.99 11.96 -4.25
N GLY A 31 -7.26 11.63 -4.51
CA GLY A 31 -7.74 11.30 -5.85
C GLY A 31 -7.53 9.84 -6.28
N GLY A 32 -7.16 8.96 -5.36
CA GLY A 32 -7.05 7.52 -5.57
C GLY A 32 -5.62 7.01 -5.49
N LEU A 33 -5.29 6.34 -4.39
CA LEU A 33 -3.99 5.71 -4.18
C LEU A 33 -4.14 4.21 -3.95
N LEU A 34 -3.15 3.46 -4.41
CA LEU A 34 -3.03 2.03 -4.19
C LEU A 34 -1.92 1.78 -3.16
N GLY A 35 -2.27 1.19 -2.02
CA GLY A 35 -1.30 0.71 -1.04
C GLY A 35 -1.01 -0.77 -1.28
N THR A 36 0.26 -1.16 -1.20
CA THR A 36 0.68 -2.56 -1.31
C THR A 36 1.63 -2.91 -0.18
N ALA A 37 1.57 -4.14 0.31
CA ALA A 37 2.48 -4.62 1.34
C ALA A 37 2.75 -6.13 1.21
N GLY A 38 3.84 -6.58 1.84
CA GLY A 38 4.26 -7.98 1.75
C GLY A 38 5.48 -8.31 2.60
N VAL A 39 6.36 -9.14 2.06
CA VAL A 39 7.56 -9.66 2.74
C VAL A 39 8.53 -8.56 3.15
N GLU A 40 8.56 -7.46 2.40
CA GLU A 40 9.46 -6.32 2.65
C GLU A 40 9.16 -5.60 3.98
N ARG A 41 8.00 -5.88 4.61
CA ARG A 41 7.54 -5.21 5.84
C ARG A 41 7.41 -3.70 5.66
N ALA A 42 7.14 -3.29 4.43
CA ALA A 42 6.93 -1.93 4.03
C ALA A 42 5.56 -1.79 3.38
N ILE A 43 4.95 -0.64 3.59
CA ILE A 43 3.76 -0.22 2.85
C ILE A 43 4.25 0.69 1.73
N VAL A 44 3.97 0.31 0.49
CA VAL A 44 4.33 1.08 -0.70
C VAL A 44 3.06 1.72 -1.23
N MET A 45 3.07 3.04 -1.35
CA MET A 45 1.96 3.81 -1.90
C MET A 45 2.24 4.16 -3.35
N LEU A 46 1.30 3.83 -4.21
CA LEU A 46 1.36 4.03 -5.65
C LEU A 46 0.24 4.98 -6.07
N GLU A 47 0.54 5.87 -7.01
CA GLU A 47 -0.46 6.71 -7.67
C GLU A 47 -0.73 6.15 -9.08
N PRO A 48 -1.79 5.35 -9.30
CA PRO A 48 -2.00 4.68 -10.58
C PRO A 48 -2.24 5.64 -11.73
N LYS A 49 -2.81 6.82 -11.45
CA LYS A 49 -3.06 7.86 -12.47
C LYS A 49 -1.76 8.41 -13.08
N LYS A 50 -0.70 8.44 -12.28
CA LYS A 50 0.62 8.95 -12.68
C LYS A 50 1.66 7.84 -12.86
N TRP A 51 1.28 6.58 -12.66
CA TRP A 51 2.14 5.42 -12.83
C TRP A 51 3.48 5.52 -12.08
N HIS A 52 3.48 5.98 -10.83
CA HIS A 52 4.69 6.04 -10.03
C HIS A 52 4.43 5.73 -8.55
N THR A 53 5.52 5.40 -7.86
CA THR A 53 5.54 5.22 -6.41
C THR A 53 5.58 6.57 -5.73
N LEU A 54 4.57 6.87 -4.93
CA LEU A 54 4.45 8.12 -4.19
C LEU A 54 5.40 8.12 -2.99
N CYS A 55 5.35 7.07 -2.18
CA CYS A 55 6.22 6.90 -1.03
C CYS A 55 6.26 5.44 -0.57
N LYS A 56 7.24 5.14 0.28
CA LYS A 56 7.44 3.83 0.90
C LYS A 56 7.64 4.02 2.39
N TRP A 57 6.86 3.30 3.18
CA TRP A 57 6.94 3.30 4.64
C TRP A 57 7.60 2.01 5.10
N SER A 58 8.92 2.07 5.30
CA SER A 58 9.70 0.97 5.83
C SER A 58 9.66 0.94 7.36
N GLY A 59 9.77 -0.25 7.95
CA GLY A 59 9.99 -0.40 9.39
C GLY A 59 8.77 -0.16 10.27
N ALA A 60 7.56 -0.07 9.70
CA ALA A 60 6.32 0.07 10.46
C ALA A 60 6.01 -1.16 11.34
N VAL A 61 6.48 -2.35 10.92
CA VAL A 61 6.17 -3.63 11.55
C VAL A 61 7.40 -4.54 11.60
N LYS A 62 7.49 -5.39 12.63
CA LYS A 62 8.59 -6.37 12.79
C LYS A 62 8.47 -7.55 11.82
N TYR A 63 7.24 -7.93 11.46
CA TYR A 63 6.90 -9.12 10.67
C TYR A 63 6.27 -8.73 9.32
N PRO A 64 6.28 -9.62 8.30
CA PRO A 64 5.63 -9.37 7.03
C PRO A 64 4.16 -8.96 7.18
N ILE A 65 3.72 -8.05 6.32
CA ILE A 65 2.33 -7.57 6.32
C ILE A 65 1.53 -8.49 5.40
N THR A 66 0.57 -9.20 5.97
CA THR A 66 -0.28 -10.15 5.25
C THR A 66 -1.65 -9.55 4.89
N TYR A 67 -2.07 -8.51 5.62
CA TYR A 67 -3.33 -7.84 5.37
C TYR A 67 -3.19 -6.33 5.53
N LEU A 68 -3.91 -5.59 4.68
CA LEU A 68 -3.94 -4.15 4.62
C LEU A 68 -5.36 -3.68 4.30
N SER A 69 -5.88 -2.73 5.08
CA SER A 69 -7.19 -2.13 4.84
C SER A 69 -7.19 -0.64 5.18
N PHE A 70 -7.66 0.20 4.25
CA PHE A 70 -7.80 1.63 4.49
C PHE A 70 -9.05 1.92 5.30
N SER A 71 -8.97 2.90 6.20
CA SER A 71 -10.11 3.31 7.01
C SER A 71 -11.14 4.05 6.16
N GLU A 72 -12.40 3.62 6.23
CA GLU A 72 -13.52 4.29 5.57
C GLU A 72 -13.81 5.66 6.20
N ALA A 73 -13.66 5.78 7.52
CA ALA A 73 -13.90 7.02 8.25
C ALA A 73 -12.83 8.08 7.96
N ASN A 74 -11.60 7.65 7.72
CA ASN A 74 -10.52 8.54 7.30
C ASN A 74 -9.59 7.83 6.30
N PRO A 75 -9.73 8.12 4.99
CA PRO A 75 -8.95 7.49 3.92
C PRO A 75 -7.43 7.65 4.03
N ARG A 76 -6.96 8.52 4.95
CA ARG A 76 -5.55 8.74 5.28
C ARG A 76 -5.01 7.78 6.35
N TRP A 77 -5.80 6.80 6.80
CA TRP A 77 -5.38 5.81 7.79
C TRP A 77 -5.46 4.42 7.19
N VAL A 78 -4.51 3.58 7.59
CA VAL A 78 -4.41 2.21 7.11
C VAL A 78 -4.19 1.26 8.29
N TRP A 79 -5.02 0.25 8.35
CA TRP A 79 -4.86 -0.90 9.22
C TRP A 79 -3.96 -1.90 8.53
N VAL A 80 -2.93 -2.36 9.23
CA VAL A 80 -2.05 -3.43 8.75
C VAL A 80 -1.99 -4.52 9.77
N GLN A 81 -1.99 -5.75 9.28
CA GLN A 81 -1.92 -6.94 10.12
C GLN A 81 -0.83 -7.86 9.59
N GLY A 82 -0.02 -8.33 10.52
CA GLY A 82 0.95 -9.40 10.31
C GLY A 82 0.62 -10.63 11.18
N PRO A 83 1.42 -11.69 11.08
CA PRO A 83 1.15 -12.98 11.75
C PRO A 83 0.97 -12.94 13.27
N LEU A 84 1.44 -11.88 13.94
CA LEU A 84 1.50 -11.81 15.41
C LEU A 84 1.11 -10.43 15.97
N VAL A 85 0.72 -9.47 15.12
CA VAL A 85 0.38 -8.11 15.57
C VAL A 85 -0.50 -7.39 14.55
N ASP A 86 -1.48 -6.67 15.08
CA ASP A 86 -2.31 -5.70 14.35
C ASP A 86 -1.81 -4.30 14.70
N LEU A 87 -1.62 -3.45 13.69
CA LEU A 87 -1.09 -2.09 13.84
C LEU A 87 -1.92 -1.10 13.05
N LEU A 88 -2.18 0.07 13.65
CA LEU A 88 -2.80 1.20 12.97
C LEU A 88 -1.74 2.22 12.55
N CYS A 89 -1.64 2.45 11.25
CA CYS A 89 -0.68 3.37 10.65
C CYS A 89 -1.41 4.55 9.98
N ARG A 90 -0.84 5.75 10.07
CA ARG A 90 -1.31 6.91 9.31
C ARG A 90 -0.57 6.99 7.98
N CYS A 91 -1.33 7.15 6.90
CA CYS A 91 -0.88 7.09 5.50
C CYS A 91 -0.43 8.44 4.92
N LEU A 92 -0.69 9.58 5.57
CA LEU A 92 -0.30 10.91 5.06
C LEU A 92 0.23 11.80 6.20
N GLY A 93 1.57 11.92 6.27
CA GLY A 93 2.36 12.62 7.31
C GLY A 93 3.49 11.74 7.86
N ASP A 94 4.34 12.27 8.76
CA ASP A 94 5.33 11.49 9.51
C ASP A 94 4.66 10.24 10.11
N LEU A 95 5.30 9.08 9.93
CA LEU A 95 4.77 7.77 10.29
C LEU A 95 4.55 7.68 11.80
N LEU A 96 3.33 7.97 12.27
CA LEU A 96 2.90 7.69 13.63
C LEU A 96 2.11 6.38 13.61
N CYS A 97 2.82 5.27 13.72
CA CYS A 97 2.23 3.98 14.06
C CYS A 97 1.83 4.01 15.54
N ARG A 98 0.53 3.79 15.83
CA ARG A 98 0.09 3.54 17.21
C ARG A 98 -0.12 2.03 17.34
N VAL A 99 0.63 1.42 18.26
CA VAL A 99 0.39 0.06 18.77
C VAL A 99 -0.71 0.12 19.81
#